data_AF-A0A7C2TM39-F1
#
_entry.id   AF-A0A7C2TM39-F1
#
_cell.length_a   1.000
_cell.length_b   1.000
_cell.length_c   1.000
_cell.angle_alpha   90.00
_cell.angle_beta   90.00
_cell.angle_gamma   90.00
#
_symmetry.space_group_name_H-M   'P 1'
#
loop_
_entity.id
_entity.type
_entity.pdbx_description
1 polymer ?
#
loop_
_entity_poly.entity_id
_entity_poly.type
_entity_poly.pdbx_seq_one_letter_code
_entity_poly.pdbx_strand_id
1 'polypeptide(L)'
;MAIPFSTLTHTILSDDLLALAGVSVMAGFFSRFRRRREETSASMNRSFDGGIVIEEPERIALREEHGVRPLTEEEEGTGIDQLPDGVYGFTNAVGQWDAPLFRKKIFLSYEMHKLRDGSPVLIGYVSPEDAERMRQPTGTVTIRLFPERQDEAPHLVRIPLERVRRHKQHSERTGRGLELELEP
;
A
#
# COMPACT_ATOMS: atom_id res chain seq x y z
N MET A 1 21.29 64.31 34.48
CA MET A 1 21.58 64.52 35.92
C MET A 1 20.48 65.42 36.48
N ALA A 2 20.01 65.13 37.70
CA ALA A 2 18.97 65.79 38.50
C ALA A 2 17.52 65.23 38.40
N ILE A 3 17.11 64.57 39.48
CA ILE A 3 15.75 64.25 39.94
C ILE A 3 15.39 65.28 41.04
N PRO A 4 14.11 65.61 41.25
CA PRO A 4 13.50 65.40 42.60
C PRO A 4 12.09 64.76 42.50
N PHE A 5 11.71 63.79 43.35
CA PHE A 5 11.04 63.93 44.68
C PHE A 5 9.69 64.71 44.60
N SER A 6 8.53 64.30 45.15
CA SER A 6 8.19 63.33 46.19
C SER A 6 6.65 63.26 46.39
N THR A 7 6.18 62.13 46.96
CA THR A 7 5.11 61.98 48.00
C THR A 7 3.59 61.96 47.74
N LEU A 8 2.99 60.90 48.36
CA LEU A 8 1.73 60.78 49.13
C LEU A 8 0.39 60.62 48.36
N THR A 9 -0.11 59.38 48.24
CA THR A 9 -1.08 58.71 49.14
C THR A 9 -2.44 59.40 49.24
N HIS A 10 -3.48 58.73 48.72
CA HIS A 10 -4.75 58.63 49.42
C HIS A 10 -5.42 57.29 49.13
N THR A 11 -5.51 56.50 50.19
CA THR A 11 -6.36 55.33 50.37
C THR A 11 -7.82 55.79 50.54
N ILE A 12 -8.78 54.96 50.11
CA ILE A 12 -10.16 54.69 50.64
C ILE A 12 -10.88 53.95 49.48
N LEU A 13 -11.00 52.62 49.47
CA LEU A 13 -11.91 51.75 50.25
C LEU A 13 -13.37 51.92 49.83
N SER A 14 -13.89 51.00 49.00
CA SER A 14 -15.14 50.23 49.20
C SER A 14 -15.56 49.51 47.90
N ASP A 15 -15.62 48.18 48.01
CA ASP A 15 -16.70 47.29 47.59
C ASP A 15 -17.63 47.77 46.46
N ASP A 16 -17.67 47.07 45.32
CA ASP A 16 -18.63 45.97 45.14
C ASP A 16 -18.72 45.46 43.70
N LEU A 17 -18.93 44.14 43.63
CA LEU A 17 -19.68 43.38 42.63
C LEU A 17 -19.21 43.26 41.15
N LEU A 18 -19.01 41.98 40.82
CA LEU A 18 -19.48 41.23 39.65
C LEU A 18 -18.53 40.98 38.48
N ALA A 19 -18.07 39.72 38.50
CA ALA A 19 -18.25 38.74 37.43
C ALA A 19 -17.49 38.96 36.12
N LEU A 20 -16.50 38.09 35.85
CA LEU A 20 -16.68 36.97 34.93
C LEU A 20 -15.41 36.11 34.84
N ALA A 21 -15.59 34.82 35.12
CA ALA A 21 -14.90 33.62 34.65
C ALA A 21 -13.40 33.74 34.25
N GLY A 22 -12.42 33.15 34.93
CA GLY A 22 -12.45 31.88 35.67
C GLY A 22 -12.11 30.71 34.74
N VAL A 23 -10.85 30.60 34.33
CA VAL A 23 -10.28 29.37 33.75
C VAL A 23 -10.07 28.38 34.88
N SER A 24 -10.88 27.32 34.91
CA SER A 24 -10.68 26.18 35.81
C SER A 24 -10.66 24.88 35.00
N VAL A 25 -9.50 24.23 35.03
CA VAL A 25 -9.27 22.86 34.56
C VAL A 25 -9.99 21.91 35.51
N MET A 26 -10.99 21.17 35.00
CA MET A 26 -11.59 20.04 35.71
C MET A 26 -11.31 18.76 34.95
N ALA A 27 -10.54 17.89 35.63
CA ALA A 27 -10.42 16.49 35.34
C ALA A 27 -11.78 15.78 35.55
N GLY A 28 -12.08 14.81 34.68
CA GLY A 28 -13.04 13.74 35.00
C GLY A 28 -14.00 13.35 33.87
N PHE A 29 -13.94 12.07 33.52
CA PHE A 29 -15.05 11.27 32.97
C PHE A 29 -15.45 11.45 31.51
N PHE A 30 -14.70 10.79 30.61
CA PHE A 30 -15.33 10.00 29.54
C PHE A 30 -14.76 8.58 29.54
N SER A 31 -15.48 7.72 30.25
CA SER A 31 -15.55 6.30 29.97
C SER A 31 -16.11 6.10 28.56
N ARG A 32 -15.62 5.04 27.89
CA ARG A 32 -16.25 4.36 26.75
C ARG A 32 -15.86 4.85 25.34
N PHE A 33 -14.62 4.60 24.92
CA PHE A 33 -14.32 4.34 23.51
C PHE A 33 -13.29 3.21 23.32
N ARG A 34 -13.82 1.99 23.38
CA ARG A 34 -13.51 0.82 22.53
C ARG A 34 -12.11 0.77 21.90
N ARG A 35 -11.11 0.42 22.70
CA ARG A 35 -9.82 -0.13 22.21
C ARG A 35 -10.05 -1.58 21.73
N ARG A 36 -10.68 -1.73 20.56
CA ARG A 36 -10.67 -2.99 19.81
C ARG A 36 -9.36 -3.00 19.03
N ARG A 37 -8.37 -3.66 19.61
CA ARG A 37 -7.16 -4.09 18.93
C ARG A 37 -7.60 -4.79 17.64
N GLU A 38 -7.29 -4.20 16.50
CA GLU A 38 -7.48 -4.80 15.19
C GLU A 38 -6.67 -6.10 15.18
N GLU A 39 -7.38 -7.22 15.28
CA GLU A 39 -6.89 -8.50 14.79
C GLU A 39 -6.80 -8.32 13.28
N THR A 40 -5.57 -8.11 12.79
CA THR A 40 -5.22 -8.18 11.38
C THR A 40 -5.68 -9.53 10.87
N SER A 41 -6.86 -9.55 10.27
CA SER A 41 -7.48 -10.74 9.70
C SER A 41 -6.87 -10.90 8.31
N ALA A 42 -5.59 -11.27 8.26
CA ALA A 42 -5.00 -11.77 7.03
C ALA A 42 -5.78 -13.02 6.64
N SER A 43 -6.53 -12.96 5.54
CA SER A 43 -7.27 -14.12 5.06
C SER A 43 -6.27 -15.16 4.57
N MET A 44 -6.23 -16.31 5.24
CA MET A 44 -5.31 -17.40 4.90
C MET A 44 -5.84 -18.19 3.70
N ASN A 45 -5.20 -18.09 2.55
CA ASN A 45 -5.42 -18.99 1.43
C ASN A 45 -4.35 -20.10 1.45
N ARG A 46 -4.74 -21.38 1.40
CA ARG A 46 -3.78 -22.51 1.34
C ARG A 46 -3.32 -22.71 -0.10
N SER A 47 -2.01 -22.59 -0.34
CA SER A 47 -1.38 -22.97 -1.62
C SER A 47 -1.21 -24.50 -1.74
N PHE A 48 -0.96 -24.97 -2.96
CA PHE A 48 -0.88 -26.38 -3.35
C PHE A 48 0.24 -27.19 -2.65
N ASP A 49 1.24 -26.50 -2.08
CA ASP A 49 2.36 -27.06 -1.30
C ASP A 49 2.13 -27.06 0.22
N GLY A 50 0.93 -26.68 0.70
CA GLY A 50 0.64 -26.59 2.12
C GLY A 50 1.17 -25.33 2.80
N GLY A 51 1.73 -24.38 2.03
CA GLY A 51 2.05 -23.04 2.49
C GLY A 51 0.80 -22.22 2.81
N ILE A 52 0.89 -21.38 3.85
CA ILE A 52 -0.11 -20.35 4.11
C ILE A 52 0.28 -19.15 3.24
N VAL A 53 -0.53 -18.85 2.23
CA VAL A 53 -0.45 -17.57 1.53
C VAL A 53 -1.10 -16.53 2.43
N ILE A 54 -0.29 -15.62 2.93
CA ILE A 54 -0.77 -14.47 3.71
C ILE A 54 -1.27 -13.44 2.70
N GLU A 55 -2.58 -13.24 2.65
CA GLU A 55 -3.16 -12.17 1.86
C GLU A 55 -2.99 -10.84 2.60
N GLU A 56 -2.16 -9.97 2.04
CA GLU A 56 -1.91 -8.64 2.59
C GLU A 56 -3.13 -7.72 2.42
N PRO A 57 -3.57 -6.96 3.44
CA PRO A 57 -4.78 -6.14 3.36
C PRO A 57 -4.79 -5.13 2.20
N GLU A 58 -3.64 -4.53 1.91
CA GLU A 58 -3.42 -3.61 0.79
C GLU A 58 -3.60 -4.27 -0.59
N ARG A 59 -3.32 -5.57 -0.71
CA ARG A 59 -3.52 -6.34 -1.94
C ARG A 59 -5.00 -6.65 -2.16
N ILE A 60 -5.70 -6.98 -1.07
CA ILE A 60 -7.17 -7.15 -1.09
C ILE A 60 -7.83 -5.83 -1.51
N ALA A 61 -7.45 -4.72 -0.89
CA ALA A 61 -7.94 -3.39 -1.24
C ALA A 61 -7.65 -3.03 -2.71
N LEU A 62 -6.48 -3.39 -3.26
CA LEU A 62 -6.15 -3.14 -4.65
C LEU A 62 -7.03 -3.95 -5.62
N ARG A 63 -7.38 -5.20 -5.28
CA ARG A 63 -8.32 -6.01 -6.07
C ARG A 63 -9.71 -5.40 -6.09
N GLU A 64 -10.17 -4.90 -4.94
CA GLU A 64 -11.44 -4.18 -4.82
C GLU A 64 -11.41 -2.86 -5.64
N GLU A 65 -10.34 -2.08 -5.55
CA GLU A 65 -10.12 -0.85 -6.33
C GLU A 65 -10.18 -1.12 -7.83
N HIS A 66 -9.45 -2.14 -8.30
CA HIS A 66 -9.45 -2.53 -9.71
C HIS A 66 -10.76 -3.21 -10.14
N GLY A 67 -11.63 -3.57 -9.18
CA GLY A 67 -12.90 -4.24 -9.43
C GLY A 67 -12.73 -5.59 -10.11
N VAL A 68 -11.66 -6.31 -9.77
CA VAL A 68 -11.31 -7.62 -10.34
C VAL A 68 -11.82 -8.78 -9.47
N ARG A 69 -12.18 -9.90 -10.12
CA ARG A 69 -12.52 -11.17 -9.47
C ARG A 69 -11.44 -12.23 -9.72
N PRO A 70 -11.30 -13.27 -8.89
CA PRO A 70 -10.42 -14.39 -9.21
C PRO A 70 -10.90 -15.13 -10.46
N LEU A 71 -9.98 -15.84 -11.10
CA LEU A 71 -10.29 -16.75 -12.21
C LEU A 71 -11.22 -17.90 -11.78
N THR A 72 -12.06 -18.35 -12.70
CA THR A 72 -12.79 -19.62 -12.60
C THR A 72 -11.90 -20.80 -13.01
N GLU A 73 -12.38 -22.04 -12.80
CA GLU A 73 -11.65 -23.26 -13.17
C GLU A 73 -11.44 -23.37 -14.67
N GLU A 74 -12.41 -22.91 -15.46
CA GLU A 74 -12.38 -22.93 -16.91
C GLU A 74 -11.43 -21.87 -17.49
N GLU A 75 -11.18 -20.81 -16.74
CA GLU A 75 -10.28 -19.71 -17.12
C GLU A 75 -8.80 -20.02 -16.81
N GLU A 76 -8.54 -20.97 -15.90
CA GLU A 76 -7.20 -21.32 -15.46
C GLU A 76 -6.30 -21.83 -16.60
N GLY A 77 -5.07 -21.31 -16.65
CA GLY A 77 -4.09 -21.63 -17.69
C GLY A 77 -4.29 -20.85 -19.00
N THR A 78 -5.33 -20.03 -19.11
CA THR A 78 -5.56 -19.16 -20.27
C THR A 78 -4.65 -17.93 -20.21
N GLY A 79 -4.14 -17.51 -21.38
CA GLY A 79 -3.34 -16.29 -21.52
C GLY A 79 -4.13 -15.03 -21.15
N ILE A 80 -3.47 -14.06 -20.51
CA ILE A 80 -4.12 -12.82 -20.05
C ILE A 80 -4.78 -12.01 -21.18
N ASP A 81 -4.25 -12.10 -22.39
CA ASP A 81 -4.83 -11.51 -23.61
C ASP A 81 -6.21 -12.09 -23.95
N GLN A 82 -6.44 -13.37 -23.66
CA GLN A 82 -7.68 -14.11 -23.99
C GLN A 82 -8.70 -14.16 -22.86
N LEU A 83 -8.29 -13.85 -21.63
CA LEU A 83 -9.19 -13.83 -20.47
C LEU A 83 -10.25 -12.71 -20.56
N PRO A 84 -11.41 -12.84 -19.88
CA PRO A 84 -12.36 -11.76 -19.77
C PRO A 84 -11.81 -10.61 -18.92
N ASP A 85 -12.32 -9.41 -19.15
CA ASP A 85 -11.93 -8.22 -18.39
C ASP A 85 -12.38 -8.30 -16.92
N GLY A 86 -11.66 -7.61 -16.04
CA GLY A 86 -11.99 -7.58 -14.61
C GLY A 86 -11.64 -8.88 -13.88
N VAL A 87 -10.57 -9.56 -14.27
CA VAL A 87 -10.07 -10.77 -13.58
C VAL A 87 -8.65 -10.60 -13.07
N TYR A 88 -8.28 -11.39 -12.07
CA TYR A 88 -6.89 -11.53 -11.64
C TYR A 88 -6.51 -12.99 -11.42
N GLY A 89 -5.22 -13.26 -11.58
CA GLY A 89 -4.61 -14.56 -11.32
C GLY A 89 -3.10 -14.43 -11.13
N PHE A 90 -2.42 -15.57 -11.07
CA PHE A 90 -1.00 -15.66 -10.76
C PHE A 90 -0.21 -16.29 -11.91
N THR A 91 1.01 -15.84 -12.15
CA THR A 91 1.88 -16.40 -13.19
C THR A 91 3.35 -16.35 -12.81
N ASN A 92 4.13 -17.29 -13.35
CA ASN A 92 5.60 -17.25 -13.35
C ASN A 92 6.17 -16.74 -14.69
N ALA A 93 5.32 -16.62 -15.72
CA ALA A 93 5.72 -16.22 -17.08
C ALA A 93 5.58 -14.70 -17.27
N VAL A 94 6.15 -13.92 -16.35
CA VAL A 94 6.01 -12.47 -16.35
C VAL A 94 6.61 -11.84 -17.61
N GLY A 95 5.95 -10.82 -18.16
CA GLY A 95 6.44 -10.06 -19.32
C GLY A 95 6.10 -10.68 -20.68
N GLN A 96 5.33 -11.78 -20.70
CA GLN A 96 4.68 -12.28 -21.91
C GLN A 96 3.26 -11.71 -22.00
N TRP A 97 2.82 -11.29 -23.18
CA TRP A 97 1.47 -10.75 -23.40
C TRP A 97 0.38 -11.82 -23.37
N ASP A 98 0.77 -13.08 -23.62
CA ASP A 98 -0.06 -14.28 -23.54
C ASP A 98 0.21 -15.08 -22.26
N ALA A 99 0.77 -14.45 -21.22
CA ALA A 99 1.15 -15.13 -19.98
C ALA A 99 -0.05 -15.90 -19.39
N PRO A 100 0.06 -17.23 -19.22
CA PRO A 100 -1.01 -18.03 -18.64
C PRO A 100 -1.18 -17.66 -17.17
N LEU A 101 -2.43 -17.44 -16.75
CA LEU A 101 -2.77 -17.12 -15.37
C LEU A 101 -3.40 -18.32 -14.66
N PHE A 102 -3.04 -18.48 -13.38
CA PHE A 102 -3.52 -19.56 -12.52
C PHE A 102 -4.32 -19.00 -11.34
N ARG A 103 -5.27 -19.78 -10.85
CA ARG A 103 -6.16 -19.35 -9.75
C ARG A 103 -5.44 -19.25 -8.42
N LYS A 104 -4.50 -20.16 -8.20
CA LYS A 104 -3.80 -20.30 -6.93
C LYS A 104 -2.42 -19.71 -7.04
N LYS A 105 -2.06 -18.88 -6.06
CA LYS A 105 -0.69 -18.45 -5.88
C LYS A 105 0.18 -19.67 -5.57
N ILE A 106 1.26 -19.81 -6.32
CA ILE A 106 2.34 -20.76 -6.04
C ILE A 106 3.62 -19.98 -5.70
N PHE A 107 4.63 -20.69 -5.21
CA PHE A 107 5.92 -20.09 -4.89
C PHE A 107 6.47 -19.26 -6.06
N LEU A 108 6.90 -18.03 -5.76
CA LEU A 108 7.45 -17.04 -6.70
C LEU A 108 6.55 -16.61 -7.86
N SER A 109 5.25 -16.87 -7.77
CA SER A 109 4.28 -16.36 -8.74
C SER A 109 3.87 -14.92 -8.47
N TYR A 110 3.78 -14.15 -9.55
CA TYR A 110 3.36 -12.76 -9.55
C TYR A 110 1.89 -12.68 -9.86
N GLU A 111 1.22 -11.74 -9.23
CA GLU A 111 -0.18 -11.45 -9.50
C GLU A 111 -0.30 -10.52 -10.70
N MET A 112 -1.23 -10.82 -11.59
CA MET A 112 -1.58 -9.97 -12.73
C MET A 112 -3.08 -9.76 -12.76
N HIS A 113 -3.50 -8.55 -13.14
CA HIS A 113 -4.90 -8.21 -13.34
C HIS A 113 -5.13 -7.87 -14.80
N LYS A 114 -6.24 -8.33 -15.37
CA LYS A 114 -6.84 -7.72 -16.55
C LYS A 114 -7.89 -6.73 -16.07
N LEU A 115 -7.64 -5.44 -16.26
CA LEU A 115 -8.54 -4.38 -15.83
C LEU A 115 -9.83 -4.38 -16.66
N ARG A 116 -10.81 -3.57 -16.26
CA ARG A 116 -12.12 -3.47 -16.92
C ARG A 116 -12.09 -2.86 -18.32
N ASP A 117 -11.01 -2.16 -18.65
CA ASP A 117 -10.71 -1.64 -19.98
C ASP A 117 -9.88 -2.62 -20.82
N GLY A 118 -9.64 -3.83 -20.32
CA GLY A 118 -8.85 -4.88 -20.95
C GLY A 118 -7.34 -4.73 -20.76
N SER A 119 -6.86 -3.65 -20.14
CA SER A 119 -5.43 -3.42 -19.95
C SER A 119 -4.84 -4.38 -18.90
N PRO A 120 -3.73 -5.07 -19.21
CA PRO A 120 -3.05 -5.93 -18.25
C PRO A 120 -2.10 -5.13 -17.35
N VAL A 121 -2.15 -5.38 -16.05
CA VAL A 121 -1.22 -4.81 -15.05
C VAL A 121 -0.58 -5.91 -14.21
N LEU A 122 0.71 -5.74 -13.92
CA LEU A 122 1.51 -6.59 -13.05
C LEU A 122 1.55 -5.99 -11.64
N ILE A 123 1.32 -6.82 -10.62
CA ILE A 123 1.26 -6.41 -9.22
C ILE A 123 2.42 -7.02 -8.44
N GLY A 124 3.09 -6.20 -7.63
CA GLY A 124 4.16 -6.68 -6.76
C GLY A 124 4.68 -5.60 -5.83
N TYR A 125 5.77 -5.92 -5.15
CA TYR A 125 6.40 -5.10 -4.14
C TYR A 125 7.74 -4.57 -4.60
N VAL A 126 8.07 -3.34 -4.24
CA VAL A 126 9.34 -2.70 -4.57
C VAL A 126 9.93 -1.99 -3.35
N SER A 127 11.21 -1.69 -3.42
CA SER A 127 11.90 -0.86 -2.42
C SER A 127 11.38 0.59 -2.44
N PRO A 128 11.56 1.36 -1.35
CA PRO A 128 11.21 2.79 -1.35
C PRO A 128 11.96 3.58 -2.43
N GLU A 129 13.20 3.20 -2.70
CA GLU A 129 14.02 3.81 -3.75
C GLU A 129 13.45 3.54 -5.15
N ASP A 130 13.09 2.29 -5.45
CA ASP A 130 12.49 1.93 -6.73
C ASP A 130 11.10 2.57 -6.91
N ALA A 131 10.30 2.63 -5.84
CA ALA A 131 9.01 3.32 -5.86
C ALA A 131 9.16 4.81 -6.22
N GLU A 132 10.21 5.47 -5.73
CA GLU A 132 10.51 6.86 -6.07
C GLU A 132 10.98 7.01 -7.52
N ARG A 133 11.88 6.13 -7.99
CA ARG A 133 12.32 6.13 -9.39
C ARG A 133 11.14 5.98 -10.35
N MET A 134 10.18 5.11 -10.04
CA MET A 134 8.98 4.89 -10.86
C MET A 134 8.06 6.12 -10.98
N ARG A 135 8.12 7.07 -10.03
CA ARG A 135 7.32 8.31 -10.04
C ARG A 135 7.95 9.42 -10.90
N GLN A 136 9.23 9.30 -11.24
CA GLN A 136 9.95 10.33 -11.96
C GLN A 136 9.61 10.27 -13.47
N PRO A 137 9.28 11.41 -14.11
CA PRO A 137 8.84 11.43 -15.51
C PRO A 137 9.97 11.26 -16.54
N THR A 138 11.17 10.84 -16.13
CA THR A 138 12.35 10.90 -16.98
C THR A 138 13.03 9.55 -17.15
N GLY A 139 12.97 9.05 -18.39
CA GLY A 139 13.80 7.95 -18.88
C GLY A 139 13.34 6.57 -18.44
N THR A 140 13.99 5.58 -19.04
CA THR A 140 13.80 4.18 -18.68
C THR A 140 14.34 3.94 -17.27
N VAL A 141 13.59 3.20 -16.44
CA VAL A 141 14.00 2.86 -15.07
C VAL A 141 14.13 1.35 -14.90
N THR A 142 15.15 0.91 -14.17
CA THR A 142 15.28 -0.50 -13.78
C THR A 142 14.90 -0.64 -12.32
N ILE A 143 13.97 -1.54 -12.03
CA ILE A 143 13.47 -1.83 -10.67
C ILE A 143 13.58 -3.32 -10.34
N ARG A 144 13.46 -3.64 -9.05
CA ARG A 144 13.26 -5.02 -8.58
C ARG A 144 11.87 -5.19 -8.01
N LEU A 145 11.12 -6.10 -8.62
CA LEU A 145 9.77 -6.46 -8.21
C LEU A 145 9.78 -7.78 -7.43
N PHE A 146 9.06 -7.81 -6.33
CA PHE A 146 8.89 -9.00 -5.50
C PHE A 146 7.41 -9.43 -5.47
N PRO A 147 7.11 -10.74 -5.47
CA PRO A 147 5.74 -11.24 -5.46
C PRO A 147 5.08 -11.15 -4.07
N GLU A 148 5.90 -11.03 -3.03
CA GLU A 148 5.53 -10.93 -1.62
C GLU A 148 6.15 -9.70 -0.98
N ARG A 149 5.54 -9.21 0.10
CA ARG A 149 6.06 -8.10 0.88
C ARG A 149 7.34 -8.52 1.58
N GLN A 150 8.34 -7.66 1.56
CA GLN A 150 9.61 -7.87 2.27
C GLN A 150 9.98 -6.60 3.04
N ASP A 151 10.90 -6.73 4.00
CA ASP A 151 11.37 -5.60 4.79
C ASP A 151 12.06 -4.55 3.88
N GLU A 152 12.87 -4.99 2.91
CA GLU A 152 13.51 -4.10 1.92
C GLU A 152 12.56 -3.61 0.80
N ALA A 153 11.42 -4.28 0.61
CA ALA A 153 10.46 -4.00 -0.44
C ALA A 153 9.02 -3.93 0.11
N PRO A 154 8.69 -2.89 0.90
CA PRO A 154 7.41 -2.81 1.58
C PRO A 154 6.30 -2.18 0.72
N HIS A 155 6.61 -1.61 -0.44
CA HIS A 155 5.65 -0.82 -1.22
C HIS A 155 4.99 -1.63 -2.32
N LEU A 156 3.67 -1.81 -2.22
CA LEU A 156 2.85 -2.39 -3.28
C LEU A 156 2.77 -1.42 -4.47
N VAL A 157 2.98 -1.94 -5.68
CA VAL A 157 2.86 -1.19 -6.93
C VAL A 157 2.03 -1.95 -7.96
N ARG A 158 1.42 -1.19 -8.88
CA ARG A 158 0.83 -1.70 -10.12
C ARG A 158 1.65 -1.18 -11.31
N ILE A 159 2.02 -2.08 -12.21
CA ILE A 159 2.85 -1.77 -13.38
C ILE A 159 2.04 -2.13 -14.63
N PRO A 160 1.60 -1.15 -15.44
CA PRO A 160 1.05 -1.42 -16.77
C PRO A 160 2.01 -2.30 -17.57
N LEU A 161 1.53 -3.41 -18.12
CA LEU A 161 2.40 -4.36 -18.83
C LEU A 161 3.05 -3.71 -20.06
N GLU A 162 2.37 -2.73 -20.68
CA GLU A 162 2.89 -1.92 -21.78
C GLU A 162 4.16 -1.14 -21.43
N ARG A 163 4.39 -0.81 -20.14
CA ARG A 163 5.63 -0.16 -19.69
C ARG A 163 6.78 -1.14 -19.60
N VAL A 164 6.54 -2.46 -19.54
CA VAL A 164 7.60 -3.46 -19.37
C VAL A 164 8.31 -3.69 -20.69
N ARG A 165 9.49 -3.10 -20.85
CA ARG A 165 10.32 -3.24 -22.04
C ARG A 165 11.14 -4.52 -22.02
N ARG A 166 11.71 -4.84 -20.85
CA ARG A 166 12.51 -6.04 -20.61
C ARG A 166 12.25 -6.56 -19.21
N HIS A 167 12.35 -7.87 -19.06
CA HIS A 167 12.35 -8.53 -17.78
C HIS A 167 13.52 -9.49 -17.71
N LYS A 168 14.08 -9.66 -16.51
CA LYS A 168 15.10 -10.66 -16.23
C LYS A 168 14.77 -11.34 -14.92
N GLN A 169 14.41 -12.61 -15.00
CA GLN A 169 14.20 -13.44 -13.83
C GLN A 169 15.57 -13.92 -13.34
N HIS A 170 15.97 -13.47 -12.16
CA HIS A 170 17.17 -13.98 -11.51
C HIS A 170 16.88 -15.34 -10.89
N SER A 171 17.90 -16.21 -10.87
CA SER A 171 17.79 -17.54 -10.24
C SER A 171 17.32 -17.43 -8.79
N GLU A 172 16.34 -18.26 -8.43
CA GLU A 172 15.64 -18.33 -7.14
C GLU A 172 16.60 -18.39 -5.95
N ARG A 173 17.77 -19.02 -6.12
CA ARG A 173 18.84 -19.15 -5.11
C ARG A 173 19.38 -17.82 -4.59
N THR A 174 19.16 -16.73 -5.33
CA THR A 174 19.67 -15.40 -4.98
C THR A 174 18.65 -14.51 -4.29
N GLY A 175 17.36 -14.85 -4.32
CA GLY A 175 16.30 -14.07 -3.67
C GLY A 175 16.12 -12.65 -4.21
N ARG A 176 16.60 -12.36 -5.43
CA ARG A 176 16.76 -10.97 -5.92
C ARG A 176 15.51 -10.34 -6.57
N GLY A 177 14.38 -11.04 -6.55
CA GLY A 177 13.17 -10.60 -7.24
C GLY A 177 13.31 -10.63 -8.76
N LEU A 178 12.26 -10.17 -9.44
CA LEU A 178 12.22 -9.97 -10.89
C LEU A 178 12.76 -8.58 -11.23
N GLU A 179 13.78 -8.52 -12.07
CA GLU A 179 14.29 -7.24 -12.57
C GLU A 179 13.46 -6.81 -13.77
N LEU A 180 12.95 -5.57 -13.75
CA LEU A 180 12.13 -4.99 -14.80
C LEU A 180 12.76 -3.70 -15.30
N GLU A 181 12.87 -3.56 -16.62
CA GLU A 181 13.19 -2.31 -17.30
C GLU A 181 11.87 -1.69 -17.78
N LEU A 182 11.51 -0.53 -17.23
CA LEU A 182 10.24 0.14 -17.47
C LEU A 182 10.42 1.40 -18.33
N GLU A 183 9.53 1.58 -19.29
CA GLU A 183 9.37 2.85 -20.01
C GLU A 183 8.60 3.88 -19.16
N PRO A 184 8.80 5.19 -19.41
CA PRO A 184 8.17 6.28 -18.66
C PRO A 184 6.65 6.12 -18.52
#